data_AF-A0A1B6KP06-F1
#
_entry.id   AF-A0A1B6KP06-F1
#
_cell.length_a   1.000
_cell.length_b   1.000
_cell.length_c   1.000
_cell.angle_alpha   90.00
_cell.angle_beta   90.00
_cell.angle_gamma   90.00
#
_symmetry.space_group_name_H-M   'P 1'
#
loop_
_entity.id
_entity.type
_entity.pdbx_description
1 polymer ?
#
loop_
_entity_poly.entity_id
_entity_poly.type
_entity_poly.pdbx_seq_one_letter_code
_entity_poly.pdbx_strand_id
1 'polypeptide(L)'
;IEVLSVVAQQILSILSALAQGLKKFAFEGTLINLVPTCGIFITMNPGYAGRTELPDNLKSMFRPISMMIPDSVIIADITLFGEGFRDARTLAKKVYTLFSLARQQLSKQDHYDFGLRGMVALLRYAGRKRRQHANLPDEEVVLLAMRDMNLAKLTSDDLPLFNGITSDL
;
A
#
# COMPACT_ATOMS: atom_id res chain seq x y z
N ILE A 1 26.92 6.53 5.19
CA ILE A 1 27.38 6.56 3.77
C ILE A 1 28.38 5.45 3.51
N GLU A 2 29.42 5.31 4.33
CA GLU A 2 30.45 4.25 4.18
C GLU A 2 29.87 2.84 4.00
N VAL A 3 28.88 2.45 4.81
CA VAL A 3 28.21 1.14 4.70
C VAL A 3 27.53 0.94 3.33
N LEU A 4 26.91 1.99 2.78
CA LEU A 4 26.21 1.90 1.49
C LEU A 4 27.19 1.77 0.32
N SER A 5 28.40 2.32 0.45
CA SER A 5 29.45 2.15 -0.57
C SER A 5 29.95 0.71 -0.65
N VAL A 6 30.16 0.05 0.50
CA VAL A 6 30.52 -1.37 0.55
C VAL A 6 29.41 -2.24 -0.04
N VAL A 7 28.15 -1.97 0.34
CA VAL A 7 26.98 -2.67 -0.21
C VAL A 7 26.89 -2.48 -1.73
N ALA A 8 27.19 -1.29 -2.26
CA ALA A 8 27.19 -1.06 -3.70
C ALA A 8 28.23 -1.93 -4.43
N GLN A 9 29.43 -2.09 -3.86
CA GLN A 9 30.46 -2.96 -4.42
C GLN A 9 30.03 -4.44 -4.41
N GLN A 10 29.37 -4.88 -3.34
CA GLN A 10 28.85 -6.24 -3.22
C GLN A 10 27.75 -6.53 -4.25
N ILE A 11 26.80 -5.60 -4.39
CA ILE A 11 25.73 -5.70 -5.37
C ILE A 11 26.31 -5.72 -6.79
N LEU A 12 27.28 -4.85 -7.09
CA LEU A 12 27.94 -4.82 -8.39
C LEU A 12 28.62 -6.15 -8.71
N SER A 13 29.35 -6.74 -7.76
CA SER A 13 29.99 -8.06 -7.93
C SER A 13 28.97 -9.14 -8.33
N ILE A 14 27.82 -9.18 -7.65
CA ILE A 14 26.73 -10.12 -7.94
C ILE A 14 26.14 -9.86 -9.33
N LEU A 15 25.80 -8.60 -9.65
CA LEU A 15 25.18 -8.24 -10.92
C LEU A 15 26.12 -8.49 -12.11
N SER A 16 27.42 -8.23 -11.93
CA SER A 16 28.44 -8.53 -12.95
C SER A 16 28.60 -10.03 -13.18
N ALA A 17 28.57 -10.84 -12.12
CA ALA A 17 28.63 -12.30 -12.24
C ALA A 17 27.39 -12.86 -12.95
N LEU A 18 26.20 -12.32 -12.65
CA LEU A 18 24.94 -12.67 -13.34
C LEU A 18 24.98 -12.29 -14.81
N ALA A 19 25.43 -11.07 -15.15
CA ALA A 19 25.52 -10.60 -16.53
C ALA A 19 26.50 -11.42 -17.38
N GLN A 20 27.55 -11.97 -16.76
CA GLN A 20 28.52 -12.86 -17.40
C GLN A 20 28.05 -14.32 -17.48
N GLY A 21 26.92 -14.68 -16.86
CA GLY A 21 26.42 -16.06 -16.84
C GLY A 21 27.31 -17.03 -16.06
N LEU A 22 28.03 -16.55 -15.04
CA LEU A 22 28.93 -17.38 -14.25
C LEU A 22 28.16 -18.38 -13.38
N LYS A 23 28.71 -19.59 -13.18
CA LYS A 23 28.14 -20.57 -12.24
C LYS A 23 28.67 -20.40 -10.81
N LYS A 24 29.85 -19.80 -10.68
CA LYS A 24 30.50 -19.45 -9.42
C LYS A 24 31.23 -18.13 -9.57
N PHE A 25 31.35 -17.37 -8.50
CA PHE A 25 32.09 -16.10 -8.50
C PHE A 25 32.74 -15.86 -7.14
N ALA A 26 33.79 -15.05 -7.11
CA ALA A 26 34.43 -14.64 -5.87
C ALA A 26 33.63 -13.50 -5.23
N PHE A 27 33.08 -13.75 -4.05
CA PHE A 27 32.36 -12.77 -3.26
C PHE A 27 33.11 -12.58 -1.95
N GLU A 28 33.59 -11.36 -1.68
CA GLU A 28 34.37 -11.04 -0.48
C GLU A 28 35.54 -12.02 -0.23
N GLY A 29 36.25 -12.38 -1.30
CA GLY A 29 37.38 -13.32 -1.26
C GLY A 29 37.02 -14.81 -1.19
N THR A 30 35.74 -15.16 -1.14
CA THR A 30 35.28 -16.56 -1.10
C THR A 30 34.61 -16.96 -2.41
N LEU A 31 34.99 -18.12 -2.97
CA LEU A 31 34.34 -18.66 -4.17
C LEU A 31 33.00 -19.29 -3.80
N ILE A 32 31.90 -18.69 -4.25
CA ILE A 32 30.53 -19.15 -3.98
C ILE A 32 29.80 -19.52 -5.26
N ASN A 33 28.80 -20.40 -5.15
CA ASN A 33 27.91 -20.74 -6.26
C ASN A 33 26.96 -19.57 -6.55
N LEU A 34 26.76 -19.26 -7.84
CA LEU A 34 25.78 -18.27 -8.28
C LEU A 34 24.47 -18.95 -8.65
N VAL A 35 23.36 -18.43 -8.11
CA VAL A 35 22.00 -18.86 -8.47
C VAL A 35 21.43 -17.84 -9.46
N PRO A 36 21.17 -18.21 -10.73
CA PRO A 36 20.71 -17.27 -11.76
C PRO A 36 19.37 -16.57 -11.46
N THR A 37 18.55 -17.14 -10.57
CA THR A 37 17.26 -16.58 -10.15
C THR A 37 17.36 -15.57 -9.01
N CYS A 38 18.58 -15.21 -8.58
CA CYS A 38 18.78 -14.17 -7.57
C CYS A 38 18.40 -12.79 -8.15
N GLY A 39 17.59 -12.03 -7.42
CA GLY A 39 17.19 -10.68 -7.81
C GLY A 39 17.26 -9.73 -6.62
N ILE A 40 17.73 -8.51 -6.86
CA ILE A 40 17.87 -7.46 -5.84
C ILE A 40 16.93 -6.33 -6.20
N PHE A 41 16.10 -5.92 -5.24
CA PHE A 41 15.14 -4.84 -5.40
C PHE A 41 15.28 -3.87 -4.24
N ILE A 42 15.25 -2.58 -4.54
CA ILE A 42 15.31 -1.52 -3.53
C ILE A 42 14.06 -0.66 -3.66
N THR A 43 13.33 -0.53 -2.57
CA THR A 43 12.21 0.42 -2.47
C THR A 43 12.68 1.66 -1.71
N MET A 44 12.64 2.81 -2.38
CA MET A 44 12.91 4.10 -1.75
C MET A 44 11.62 4.90 -1.65
N ASN A 45 11.38 5.53 -0.50
CA ASN A 45 10.32 6.53 -0.34
C ASN A 45 11.01 7.87 -0.09
N PRO A 46 11.22 8.69 -1.14
CA PRO A 46 11.88 9.99 -1.01
C PRO A 46 11.15 10.88 0.00
N GLY A 47 11.89 11.68 0.77
CA GLY A 47 11.33 12.66 1.69
C GLY A 47 10.78 12.12 3.02
N TYR A 48 10.91 10.81 3.30
CA TYR A 48 10.53 10.27 4.61
C TYR A 48 11.62 10.58 5.65
N ALA A 49 11.24 11.21 6.76
CA ALA A 49 12.18 11.61 7.81
C ALA A 49 12.99 10.41 8.34
N GLY A 50 14.28 10.64 8.59
CA GLY A 50 15.20 9.61 9.11
C GLY A 50 15.73 8.62 8.07
N ARG A 51 15.44 8.80 6.78
CA ARG A 51 16.01 7.98 5.70
C ARG A 51 17.09 8.74 4.94
N THR A 52 18.23 8.10 4.74
CA THR A 52 19.29 8.62 3.86
C THR A 52 18.97 8.23 2.42
N GLU A 53 19.19 9.15 1.49
CA GLU A 53 19.13 8.82 0.07
C GLU A 53 20.18 7.79 -0.33
N LEU A 54 19.87 7.01 -1.38
CA LEU A 54 20.84 6.11 -1.97
C LEU A 54 21.94 6.92 -2.69
N PRO A 55 23.22 6.54 -2.52
CA PRO A 55 24.31 7.08 -3.32
C PRO A 55 24.10 6.88 -4.83
N ASP A 56 24.59 7.80 -5.65
CA ASP A 56 24.36 7.78 -7.11
C ASP A 56 24.96 6.56 -7.81
N ASN A 57 26.11 6.06 -7.33
CA ASN A 57 26.71 4.82 -7.81
C ASN A 57 25.81 3.61 -7.58
N LEU A 58 25.02 3.60 -6.50
CA LEU A 58 24.06 2.54 -6.23
C LEU A 58 22.78 2.75 -7.05
N LYS A 59 22.27 3.98 -7.14
CA LYS A 59 21.09 4.33 -7.96
C LYS A 59 21.29 3.92 -9.43
N SER A 60 22.49 4.13 -9.99
CA SER A 60 22.79 3.81 -11.39
C SER A 60 22.78 2.31 -11.72
N MET A 61 22.89 1.43 -10.72
CA MET A 61 22.82 -0.03 -10.91
C MET A 61 21.38 -0.54 -11.08
N PHE A 62 20.38 0.29 -10.76
CA PHE A 62 18.97 -0.10 -10.81
C PHE A 62 18.18 0.71 -11.83
N ARG A 63 17.11 0.11 -12.34
CA ARG A 63 16.12 0.83 -13.15
C ARG A 63 15.11 1.50 -12.24
N PRO A 64 14.92 2.82 -12.30
CA PRO A 64 13.92 3.50 -11.48
C PRO A 64 12.50 3.12 -11.94
N ILE A 65 11.61 2.92 -10.98
CA ILE A 65 10.19 2.68 -11.21
C ILE A 65 9.39 3.63 -10.31
N SER A 66 8.50 4.41 -10.92
CA SER A 66 7.67 5.39 -10.20
C SER A 66 6.31 4.79 -9.86
N MET A 67 6.04 4.56 -8.58
CA MET A 67 4.77 4.05 -8.06
C MET A 67 3.95 5.18 -7.42
N MET A 68 3.50 6.16 -8.23
CA MET A 68 2.92 7.42 -7.71
C MET A 68 1.46 7.31 -7.27
N ILE A 69 0.61 6.69 -8.09
CA ILE A 69 -0.85 6.67 -7.87
C ILE A 69 -1.33 5.23 -8.06
N PRO A 70 -1.83 4.56 -7.02
CA PRO A 70 -2.41 3.23 -7.14
C PRO A 70 -3.86 3.30 -7.63
N ASP A 71 -4.29 2.29 -8.39
CA ASP A 71 -5.67 2.10 -8.81
C ASP A 71 -6.55 1.62 -7.66
N SER A 72 -6.93 2.56 -6.79
CA SER A 72 -7.66 2.30 -5.55
C SER A 72 -9.02 1.63 -5.78
N VAL A 73 -9.72 1.97 -6.86
CA VAL A 73 -11.01 1.35 -7.22
C VAL A 73 -10.85 -0.13 -7.59
N ILE A 74 -9.82 -0.49 -8.36
CA ILE A 74 -9.56 -1.88 -8.75
C ILE A 74 -9.18 -2.72 -7.52
N ILE A 75 -8.32 -2.16 -6.66
CA ILE A 75 -7.94 -2.81 -5.39
C ILE A 75 -9.19 -3.04 -4.54
N ALA A 76 -10.09 -2.06 -4.47
CA ALA A 76 -11.32 -2.18 -3.71
C ALA A 76 -12.28 -3.22 -4.27
N ASP A 77 -12.46 -3.25 -5.60
CA ASP A 77 -13.31 -4.22 -6.31
C ASP A 77 -12.85 -5.66 -6.01
N ILE A 78 -11.56 -5.95 -6.25
CA ILE A 78 -11.00 -7.29 -6.02
C ILE A 78 -11.07 -7.68 -4.53
N THR A 79 -10.83 -6.74 -3.63
CA THR A 79 -10.88 -7.01 -2.18
C THR A 79 -12.31 -7.33 -1.74
N LEU A 80 -13.30 -6.56 -2.18
CA LEU A 80 -14.71 -6.81 -1.87
C LEU A 80 -15.20 -8.12 -2.49
N PHE A 81 -14.83 -8.38 -3.74
CA PHE A 81 -15.14 -9.64 -4.41
C PHE A 81 -14.56 -10.84 -3.64
N GLY A 82 -13.32 -10.74 -3.18
CA GLY A 82 -12.67 -11.77 -2.34
C GLY A 82 -13.34 -11.98 -0.98
N GLU A 83 -13.98 -10.95 -0.41
CA GLU A 83 -14.80 -11.05 0.80
C GLU A 83 -16.26 -11.50 0.52
N GLY A 84 -16.58 -11.75 -0.75
CA GLY A 84 -17.83 -12.34 -1.24
C GLY A 84 -18.96 -11.36 -1.51
N PHE A 85 -18.70 -10.06 -1.55
CA PHE A 85 -19.70 -9.06 -1.94
C PHE A 85 -20.15 -9.29 -3.39
N ARG A 86 -21.46 -9.13 -3.66
CA ARG A 86 -22.05 -9.46 -4.97
C ARG A 86 -21.83 -8.35 -6.00
N ASP A 87 -22.07 -7.10 -5.61
CA ASP A 87 -21.87 -5.92 -6.47
C ASP A 87 -20.57 -5.16 -6.11
N ALA A 88 -19.47 -5.92 -6.05
CA ALA A 88 -18.17 -5.43 -5.59
C ALA A 88 -17.67 -4.21 -6.38
N ARG A 89 -17.92 -4.17 -7.70
CA ARG A 89 -17.49 -3.08 -8.57
C ARG A 89 -18.19 -1.77 -8.27
N THR A 90 -19.51 -1.79 -8.06
CA THR A 90 -20.28 -0.59 -7.73
C THR A 90 -19.90 -0.10 -6.33
N LEU A 91 -19.82 -1.03 -5.36
CA LEU A 91 -19.39 -0.75 -3.99
C LEU A 91 -17.97 -0.16 -3.92
N ALA A 92 -17.04 -0.67 -4.73
CA ALA A 92 -15.67 -0.16 -4.78
C ALA A 92 -15.61 1.31 -5.21
N LYS A 93 -16.40 1.70 -6.22
CA LYS A 93 -16.51 3.11 -6.65
C LYS A 93 -17.10 3.96 -5.53
N LYS A 94 -18.17 3.49 -4.90
CA LYS A 94 -18.83 4.15 -3.76
C LYS A 94 -17.85 4.38 -2.60
N VAL A 95 -17.15 3.34 -2.14
CA VAL A 95 -16.14 3.43 -1.06
C VAL A 95 -15.01 4.38 -1.43
N TYR A 96 -14.49 4.30 -2.65
CA TYR A 96 -13.43 5.21 -3.11
C TYR A 96 -13.90 6.67 -3.08
N THR A 97 -15.11 6.96 -3.57
CA THR A 97 -15.69 8.30 -3.53
C THR A 97 -15.84 8.79 -2.09
N LEU A 98 -16.37 7.96 -1.18
CA LEU A 98 -16.48 8.32 0.24
C LEU A 98 -15.12 8.65 0.86
N PHE A 99 -14.08 7.85 0.60
CA PHE A 99 -12.73 8.11 1.09
C PHE A 99 -12.14 9.39 0.51
N SER A 100 -12.40 9.66 -0.77
CA SER A 100 -11.97 10.88 -1.43
C SER A 100 -12.64 12.12 -0.81
N LEU A 101 -13.96 12.06 -0.60
CA LEU A 101 -14.72 13.14 0.05
C LEU A 101 -14.29 13.34 1.50
N ALA A 102 -14.12 12.27 2.28
CA ALA A 102 -13.65 12.34 3.66
C ALA A 102 -12.27 13.00 3.75
N ARG A 103 -11.34 12.66 2.84
CA ARG A 103 -10.02 13.29 2.77
C ARG A 103 -10.07 14.77 2.38
N GLN A 104 -11.06 15.19 1.58
CA GLN A 104 -11.19 16.56 1.08
C GLN A 104 -11.95 17.49 2.04
N GLN A 105 -12.98 16.97 2.71
CA GLN A 105 -13.92 17.77 3.49
C GLN A 105 -13.67 17.75 4.99
N LEU A 106 -13.11 16.65 5.53
CA LEU A 106 -12.81 16.59 6.95
C LEU A 106 -11.55 17.39 7.29
N SER A 107 -11.46 17.83 8.53
CA SER A 107 -10.30 18.53 9.03
C SER A 107 -9.02 17.68 8.93
N LYS A 108 -7.86 18.33 8.79
CA LYS A 108 -6.57 17.64 8.77
C LYS A 108 -6.18 17.25 10.20
N GLN A 109 -6.29 15.96 10.51
CA GLN A 109 -5.84 15.37 11.76
C GLN A 109 -4.73 14.34 11.50
N ASP A 110 -3.70 14.32 12.34
CA ASP A 110 -2.55 13.41 12.17
C ASP A 110 -2.94 11.92 12.25
N HIS A 111 -4.00 11.60 12.99
CA HIS A 111 -4.50 10.24 13.16
C HIS A 111 -5.54 9.81 12.12
N TYR A 112 -5.95 10.70 11.20
CA TYR A 112 -6.88 10.33 10.13
C TYR A 112 -6.14 9.56 9.02
N ASP A 113 -6.66 8.38 8.68
CA ASP A 113 -6.12 7.52 7.63
C ASP A 113 -7.20 7.23 6.58
N PHE A 114 -7.46 8.22 5.73
CA PHE A 114 -8.31 8.09 4.52
C PHE A 114 -7.46 7.80 3.27
N GLY A 115 -6.29 7.17 3.44
CA GLY A 115 -5.45 6.69 2.35
C GLY A 115 -5.80 5.25 1.93
N LEU A 116 -5.05 4.71 0.97
CA LEU A 116 -5.24 3.33 0.49
C LEU A 116 -5.14 2.30 1.63
N ARG A 117 -4.25 2.52 2.61
CA ARG A 117 -4.10 1.64 3.77
C ARG A 117 -5.36 1.60 4.62
N GLY A 118 -5.90 2.76 4.99
CA GLY A 118 -7.17 2.85 5.71
C GLY A 118 -8.33 2.23 4.93
N MET A 119 -8.37 2.44 3.61
CA MET A 119 -9.40 1.84 2.74
C MET A 119 -9.31 0.31 2.73
N VAL A 120 -8.13 -0.28 2.49
CA VAL A 120 -7.97 -1.76 2.51
C VAL A 120 -8.32 -2.35 3.88
N ALA A 121 -7.98 -1.65 4.97
CA ALA A 121 -8.37 -2.06 6.32
C ALA A 121 -9.89 -2.05 6.49
N LEU A 122 -10.58 -1.03 5.97
CA LEU A 122 -12.04 -0.96 5.93
C LEU A 122 -12.66 -2.13 5.18
N LEU A 123 -12.20 -2.41 3.95
CA LEU A 123 -12.78 -3.47 3.12
C LEU A 123 -12.66 -4.85 3.77
N ARG A 124 -11.51 -5.15 4.38
CA ARG A 124 -11.32 -6.40 5.16
C ARG A 124 -12.20 -6.44 6.41
N TYR A 125 -12.44 -5.30 7.05
CA TYR A 125 -13.36 -5.23 8.19
C TYR A 125 -14.81 -5.44 7.75
N ALA A 126 -15.23 -4.84 6.64
CA ALA A 126 -16.53 -5.04 6.01
C ALA A 126 -16.76 -6.52 5.66
N GLY A 127 -15.75 -7.21 5.12
CA GLY A 127 -15.84 -8.66 4.90
C GLY A 127 -16.03 -9.50 6.16
N ARG A 128 -15.49 -9.08 7.31
CA ARG A 128 -15.81 -9.72 8.61
C ARG A 128 -17.25 -9.44 9.02
N LYS A 129 -17.71 -8.19 8.89
CA LYS A 129 -19.09 -7.79 9.21
C LYS A 129 -20.12 -8.49 8.34
N ARG A 130 -19.83 -8.68 7.05
CA ARG A 130 -20.68 -9.41 6.11
C ARG A 130 -20.99 -10.84 6.58
N ARG A 131 -19.98 -11.55 7.12
CA ARG A 131 -20.16 -12.89 7.69
C ARG A 131 -21.01 -12.89 8.96
N GLN A 132 -20.92 -11.83 9.78
CA GLN A 132 -21.71 -11.68 10.99
C GLN A 132 -23.16 -11.24 10.69
N HIS A 133 -23.36 -10.55 9.58
CA HIS A 133 -24.63 -9.94 9.17
C HIS A 133 -25.04 -10.40 7.77
N ALA A 134 -25.16 -11.71 7.56
CA ALA A 134 -25.39 -12.31 6.23
C ALA A 134 -26.70 -11.87 5.55
N ASN A 135 -27.65 -11.34 6.32
CA ASN A 135 -28.95 -10.86 5.83
C ASN A 135 -28.98 -9.37 5.51
N LEU A 136 -27.95 -8.61 5.90
CA LEU A 136 -27.90 -7.18 5.60
C LEU A 136 -27.49 -6.96 4.13
N PRO A 137 -28.03 -5.94 3.47
CA PRO A 137 -27.52 -5.50 2.18
C PRO A 137 -26.02 -5.19 2.25
N ASP A 138 -25.30 -5.54 1.18
CA ASP A 138 -23.86 -5.34 1.09
C ASP A 138 -23.45 -3.86 1.33
N GLU A 139 -24.27 -2.91 0.88
CA GLU A 139 -24.08 -1.46 1.11
C GLU A 139 -24.16 -1.09 2.60
N GLU A 140 -25.17 -1.60 3.31
CA GLU A 140 -25.34 -1.38 4.75
C GLU A 140 -24.19 -1.96 5.55
N VAL A 141 -23.65 -3.12 5.14
CA VAL A 141 -22.48 -3.73 5.77
C VAL A 141 -21.24 -2.84 5.61
N VAL A 142 -21.04 -2.25 4.44
CA VAL A 142 -19.93 -1.31 4.18
C VAL A 142 -20.09 -0.03 5.01
N LEU A 143 -21.31 0.51 5.08
CA LEU A 143 -21.62 1.69 5.89
C LEU A 143 -21.38 1.43 7.39
N LEU A 144 -21.85 0.28 7.89
CA LEU A 144 -21.62 -0.17 9.27
C LEU A 144 -20.12 -0.25 9.57
N ALA A 145 -19.36 -0.90 8.68
CA ALA A 145 -17.92 -1.00 8.78
C ALA A 145 -17.23 0.37 8.82
N MET A 146 -17.69 1.30 7.98
CA MET A 146 -17.13 2.65 7.88
C MET A 146 -17.39 3.46 9.15
N ARG A 147 -18.58 3.34 9.73
CA ARG A 147 -18.94 3.98 11.01
C ARG A 147 -18.12 3.39 12.15
N ASP A 148 -18.08 2.07 12.29
CA ASP A 148 -17.34 1.38 13.37
C ASP A 148 -15.85 1.76 13.40
N MET A 149 -15.22 1.91 12.23
CA MET A 149 -13.78 2.19 12.15
C MET A 149 -13.38 3.65 12.35
N ASN A 150 -14.30 4.58 12.11
CA ASN A 150 -13.99 6.01 12.05
C ASN A 150 -14.66 6.83 13.16
N LEU A 151 -15.87 6.49 13.62
CA LEU A 151 -16.62 7.33 14.56
C LEU A 151 -15.84 7.69 15.82
N ALA A 152 -15.13 6.73 16.43
CA ALA A 152 -14.35 6.97 17.65
C ALA A 152 -13.12 7.86 17.45
N LYS A 153 -12.70 8.10 16.20
CA LYS A 153 -11.53 8.91 15.85
C LYS A 153 -11.90 10.34 15.47
N LEU A 154 -13.15 10.55 15.04
CA LEU A 154 -13.60 11.83 14.49
C LEU A 154 -13.74 12.87 15.61
N THR A 155 -13.39 14.11 15.27
CA THR A 155 -13.66 15.26 16.14
C THR A 155 -15.16 15.56 16.17
N SER A 156 -15.61 16.34 17.16
CA SER A 156 -17.00 16.80 17.27
C SER A 156 -17.48 17.52 16.00
N ASP A 157 -16.58 18.27 15.38
CA ASP A 157 -16.89 19.15 14.24
C ASP A 157 -16.91 18.36 12.93
N ASP A 158 -16.12 17.28 12.84
CA ASP A 158 -16.06 16.40 11.68
C ASP A 158 -17.19 15.35 11.65
N LEU A 159 -17.79 15.03 12.81
CA LEU A 159 -18.85 14.03 12.91
C LEU A 159 -20.09 14.36 12.03
N PRO A 160 -20.65 15.59 12.05
CA PRO A 160 -21.74 15.96 11.14
C PRO A 160 -21.36 15.85 9.66
N LEU A 161 -20.15 16.27 9.30
CA LEU A 161 -19.65 16.21 7.93
C LEU A 161 -19.51 14.76 7.46
N PHE A 162 -18.91 13.90 8.28
CA PHE A 162 -18.77 12.49 7.99
C PHE A 162 -20.14 11.81 7.81
N ASN A 163 -21.10 12.10 8.69
CA ASN A 163 -22.44 11.54 8.56
C ASN A 163 -23.12 11.98 7.26
N GLY A 164 -22.97 13.24 6.86
CA GLY A 164 -23.46 13.75 5.57
C GLY A 164 -22.79 13.09 4.36
N ILE A 165 -21.48 12.84 4.41
CA ILE A 165 -20.76 12.10 3.36
C ILE A 165 -21.29 10.66 3.26
N THR A 166 -21.57 10.02 4.40
CA THR A 166 -22.01 8.63 4.44
C THR A 166 -23.51 8.43 4.17
N SER A 167 -24.34 9.47 4.24
CA SER A 167 -25.77 9.37 3.93
C SER A 167 -26.07 9.25 2.44
N ASP A 168 -25.12 9.62 1.58
CA ASP A 168 -25.21 9.51 0.11
C ASP A 168 -24.81 8.12 -0.43
N LEU A 169 -24.56 7.14 0.46
CA LEU A 169 -24.23 5.77 0.09
C LEU A 169 -25.48 4.93 -0.19
#